data_AF-A0A3D2M770-F1
#
_entry.id   AF-A0A3D2M770-F1
#
_cell.length_a   1.000
_cell.length_b   1.000
_cell.length_c   1.000
_cell.angle_alpha   90.00
_cell.angle_beta   90.00
_cell.angle_gamma   90.00
#
_symmetry.space_group_name_H-M   'P 1'
#
loop_
_entity.id
_entity.type
_entity.pdbx_description
1 polymer ?
#
loop_
_entity_poly.entity_id
_entity_poly.type
_entity_poly.pdbx_seq_one_letter_code
_entity_poly.pdbx_strand_id
1 'polypeptide(L)'
;IPVPTQPGELQREDYASVSLSMGEADNSGFEGLGYDRAGDRLFAVKEHSPRKLYEIQGIKASLNGQLNLKVIDREAWIEDKDMASDLASVHFDERTGHLVLLSDEAKMMLELDGEGELVSFRSLWSGFAGLTNSVPQAEGMTFDERGDLYLVSEP
;
A
#
# COMPACT_ATOMS: atom_id res chain seq x y z
N ILE A 1 1.26 15.11 18.01
CA ILE A 1 -0.02 14.66 18.62
C ILE A 1 0.34 13.64 19.69
N PRO A 2 -0.10 13.81 20.95
CA PRO A 2 0.20 12.85 22.01
C PRO A 2 -0.46 11.49 21.70
N VAL A 3 0.27 10.39 21.94
CA VAL A 3 -0.28 9.03 21.85
C VAL A 3 -1.25 8.81 23.01
N PRO A 4 -2.47 8.28 22.78
CA PRO A 4 -3.41 8.00 23.87
C PRO A 4 -2.80 7.04 24.91
N THR A 5 -3.02 7.32 26.20
CA THR A 5 -2.52 6.50 27.32
C THR A 5 -3.52 5.45 27.80
N GLN A 6 -4.75 5.49 27.28
CA GLN A 6 -5.80 4.51 27.53
C GLN A 6 -6.55 4.22 26.22
N PRO A 7 -7.13 3.00 26.07
CA PRO A 7 -8.02 2.71 24.95
C PRO A 7 -9.24 3.64 24.95
N GLY A 8 -9.65 4.07 23.77
CA GLY A 8 -10.82 4.93 23.59
C GLY A 8 -11.16 5.08 22.11
N GLU A 9 -12.34 5.62 21.83
CA GLU A 9 -12.73 5.95 20.46
C GLU A 9 -11.86 7.08 19.91
N LEU A 10 -11.55 7.00 18.61
CA LEU A 10 -10.87 8.07 17.89
C LEU A 10 -11.92 8.88 17.13
N GLN A 11 -12.11 10.14 17.50
CA GLN A 11 -12.96 11.07 16.75
C GLN A 11 -12.11 11.86 15.77
N ARG A 12 -12.50 11.89 14.49
CA ARG A 12 -11.70 12.56 13.44
C ARG A 12 -11.40 14.03 13.77
N GLU A 13 -12.36 14.72 14.38
CA GLU A 13 -12.26 16.13 14.78
C GLU A 13 -11.18 16.42 15.83
N ASP A 14 -10.74 15.40 16.57
CA ASP A 14 -9.66 15.52 17.55
C ASP A 14 -8.26 15.51 16.92
N TYR A 15 -8.15 15.20 15.63
CA TYR A 15 -6.87 14.98 14.96
C TYR A 15 -6.68 15.88 13.74
N ALA A 16 -5.43 16.28 13.50
CA ALA A 16 -5.06 16.89 12.24
C ALA A 16 -5.37 15.92 11.10
N SER A 17 -6.16 16.38 10.14
CA SER A 17 -6.56 15.56 9.00
C SER A 17 -6.27 16.29 7.70
N VAL A 18 -5.87 15.50 6.71
CA VAL A 18 -5.74 15.93 5.33
C VAL A 18 -6.73 15.09 4.53
N SER A 19 -7.50 15.74 3.66
CA SER A 19 -8.36 15.04 2.71
C SER A 19 -7.76 15.20 1.32
N LEU A 20 -7.54 14.07 0.65
CA LEU A 20 -7.12 14.02 -0.74
C LEU A 20 -8.34 13.65 -1.57
N SER A 21 -8.80 14.56 -2.41
CA SER A 21 -9.86 14.29 -3.39
C SER A 21 -9.22 13.92 -4.71
N MET A 22 -9.35 12.66 -5.12
CA MET A 22 -8.71 12.14 -6.34
C MET A 22 -9.80 11.72 -7.32
N GLY A 23 -10.15 12.62 -8.25
CA GLY A 23 -11.06 12.35 -9.35
C GLY A 23 -12.56 12.39 -9.01
N GLU A 24 -13.38 11.98 -9.98
CA GLU A 24 -14.83 11.84 -9.81
C GLU A 24 -15.15 10.79 -8.74
N ALA A 25 -16.28 10.98 -8.06
CA ALA A 25 -16.76 10.09 -7.00
C ALA A 25 -17.17 8.73 -7.58
N ASP A 26 -16.19 7.91 -7.94
CA ASP A 26 -16.38 6.50 -8.18
C ASP A 26 -16.35 5.75 -6.83
N ASN A 27 -17.05 4.63 -6.75
CA ASN A 27 -17.24 3.86 -5.53
C ASN A 27 -16.01 3.04 -5.10
N SER A 28 -14.88 3.22 -5.78
CA SER A 28 -13.65 2.45 -5.58
C SER A 28 -12.64 3.32 -4.82
N GLY A 29 -12.55 3.10 -3.51
CA GLY A 29 -11.71 3.85 -2.59
C GLY A 29 -10.22 3.52 -2.74
N PHE A 30 -9.42 3.97 -1.77
CA PHE A 30 -8.09 3.40 -1.58
C PHE A 30 -8.23 2.10 -0.80
N GLU A 31 -7.60 1.03 -1.29
CA GLU A 31 -7.66 -0.28 -0.64
C GLU A 31 -6.41 -0.57 0.20
N GLY A 32 -5.25 -0.02 -0.20
CA GLY A 32 -3.98 -0.28 0.47
C GLY A 32 -3.15 0.97 0.73
N LEU A 33 -2.42 0.97 1.86
CA LEU A 33 -1.51 2.04 2.26
C LEU A 33 -0.16 1.48 2.71
N GLY A 34 0.93 2.09 2.24
CA GLY A 34 2.30 1.79 2.64
C GLY A 34 3.06 3.09 2.90
N TYR A 35 3.96 3.12 3.89
CA TYR A 35 4.58 4.37 4.30
C TYR A 35 6.11 4.25 4.39
N ASP A 36 6.81 5.08 3.60
CA ASP A 36 8.22 5.36 3.78
C ASP A 36 8.40 6.46 4.83
N ARG A 37 8.79 6.03 6.02
CA ARG A 37 9.02 6.93 7.15
C ARG A 37 10.25 7.81 6.94
N ALA A 38 11.31 7.34 6.28
CA ALA A 38 12.54 8.11 6.10
C ALA A 38 12.34 9.22 5.07
N GLY A 39 11.65 8.93 3.96
CA GLY A 39 11.36 9.88 2.90
C GLY A 39 10.11 10.74 3.10
N ASP A 40 9.29 10.47 4.12
CA ASP A 40 7.96 11.08 4.32
C ASP A 40 7.04 10.93 3.10
N ARG A 41 6.94 9.68 2.60
CA ARG A 41 6.14 9.32 1.43
C ARG A 41 5.09 8.27 1.81
N LEU A 42 3.82 8.60 1.59
CA LEU A 42 2.72 7.66 1.70
C LEU A 42 2.37 7.14 0.31
N PHE A 43 2.41 5.83 0.14
CA PHE A 43 1.93 5.14 -1.03
C PHE A 43 0.49 4.69 -0.79
N ALA A 44 -0.39 4.96 -1.77
CA ALA A 44 -1.79 4.55 -1.72
C ALA A 44 -2.17 3.86 -3.02
N VAL A 45 -2.84 2.70 -2.93
CA VAL A 45 -3.32 1.96 -4.09
C VAL A 45 -4.83 2.00 -4.20
N LYS A 46 -5.32 2.01 -5.44
CA LYS A 46 -6.73 1.81 -5.81
C LYS A 46 -6.82 0.53 -6.64
N GLU A 47 -7.74 -0.35 -6.25
CA GLU A 47 -7.78 -1.74 -6.71
C GLU A 47 -8.14 -1.91 -8.19
N HIS A 48 -9.18 -1.24 -8.69
CA HIS A 48 -9.66 -1.44 -10.07
C HIS A 48 -10.32 -0.17 -10.66
N SER A 49 -10.45 -0.08 -11.99
CA SER A 49 -11.22 0.92 -12.77
C SER A 49 -10.89 2.41 -12.54
N PRO A 50 -9.70 2.91 -12.92
CA PRO A 50 -8.47 2.17 -13.20
C PRO A 50 -7.71 1.83 -11.91
N ARG A 51 -6.76 0.88 -12.02
CA ARG A 51 -5.73 0.70 -10.99
C ARG A 51 -4.93 1.99 -10.85
N LYS A 52 -4.64 2.40 -9.62
CA LYS A 52 -3.78 3.56 -9.37
C LYS A 52 -2.78 3.26 -8.26
N LEU A 53 -1.57 3.81 -8.42
CA LEU A 53 -0.57 3.91 -7.37
C LEU A 53 -0.23 5.38 -7.20
N TYR A 54 -0.46 5.92 -6.01
CA TYR A 54 -0.14 7.30 -5.69
C TYR A 54 1.01 7.36 -4.70
N GLU A 55 1.89 8.34 -4.89
CA GLU A 55 2.89 8.73 -3.90
C GLU A 55 2.56 10.12 -3.37
N ILE A 56 2.38 10.23 -2.07
CA ILE A 56 2.00 11.46 -1.38
C ILE A 56 3.14 11.86 -0.45
N GLN A 57 3.79 12.98 -0.75
CA GLN A 57 4.92 13.49 0.02
C GLN A 57 4.48 14.60 0.98
N GLY A 58 5.16 14.70 2.13
CA GLY A 58 4.98 15.83 3.06
C GLY A 58 3.88 15.64 4.11
N ILE A 59 3.44 14.40 4.36
CA ILE A 59 2.39 14.09 5.33
C ILE A 59 2.83 14.48 6.74
N LYS A 60 4.04 14.08 7.18
CA LYS A 60 4.54 14.47 8.51
C LYS A 60 4.71 15.96 8.66
N ALA A 61 5.21 16.65 7.62
CA ALA A 61 5.35 18.10 7.65
C ALA A 61 3.98 18.79 7.80
N SER A 62 2.96 18.28 7.11
CA SER A 62 1.58 18.76 7.18
C SER A 62 0.98 18.66 8.57
N LEU A 63 1.29 17.61 9.33
CA LEU A 63 0.85 17.46 10.72
C LEU A 63 1.42 18.51 11.67
N ASN A 64 2.51 19.19 11.30
CA ASN A 64 3.11 20.30 12.05
C ASN A 64 2.62 21.68 11.59
N GLY A 65 1.54 21.74 10.80
CA GLY A 65 0.94 22.98 10.31
C GLY A 65 1.53 23.52 9.01
N GLN A 66 2.43 22.77 8.36
CA GLN A 66 3.00 23.11 7.05
C GLN A 66 2.31 22.29 5.95
N LEU A 67 1.16 22.74 5.46
CA LEU A 67 0.38 22.05 4.42
C LEU A 67 1.04 22.16 3.03
N ASN A 68 2.17 21.47 2.86
CA ASN A 68 2.94 21.37 1.62
C ASN A 68 2.90 19.91 1.13
N LEU A 69 1.74 19.48 0.65
CA LEU A 69 1.56 18.15 0.11
C LEU A 69 1.85 18.12 -1.38
N LYS A 70 2.55 17.07 -1.81
CA LYS A 70 2.73 16.76 -3.22
C LYS A 70 2.14 15.39 -3.48
N VAL A 71 1.18 15.32 -4.39
CA VAL A 71 0.60 14.07 -4.87
C VAL A 71 1.18 13.78 -6.23
N ILE A 72 1.72 12.58 -6.41
CA ILE A 72 2.31 12.10 -7.66
C ILE A 72 1.53 10.85 -8.06
N ASP A 73 0.96 10.86 -9.26
CA ASP A 73 0.40 9.66 -9.87
C ASP A 73 1.56 8.82 -10.44
N ARG A 74 1.70 7.60 -9.95
CA ARG A 74 2.71 6.60 -10.34
C ARG A 74 2.10 5.49 -11.18
N GLU A 75 1.00 5.74 -11.88
CA GLU A 75 0.37 4.78 -12.81
C GLU A 75 1.36 4.12 -13.77
N ALA A 76 2.35 4.86 -14.29
CA ALA A 76 3.39 4.32 -15.17
C ALA A 76 4.22 3.18 -14.54
N TRP A 77 4.25 3.03 -13.21
CA TRP A 77 4.96 1.93 -12.55
C TRP A 77 4.18 0.60 -12.59
N ILE A 78 2.87 0.67 -12.81
CA ILE A 78 1.96 -0.47 -12.74
C ILE A 78 1.19 -0.71 -14.05
N GLU A 79 1.28 0.20 -15.03
CA GLU A 79 0.50 0.13 -16.27
C GLU A 79 0.86 -1.07 -17.15
N ASP A 80 2.11 -1.52 -17.13
CA ASP A 80 2.64 -2.66 -17.88
C ASP A 80 2.68 -3.96 -17.07
N LYS A 81 2.20 -3.94 -15.82
CA LYS A 81 2.21 -5.08 -14.89
C LYS A 81 0.88 -5.84 -14.93
N ASP A 82 0.44 -6.22 -16.13
CA ASP A 82 -0.85 -6.89 -16.38
C ASP A 82 -1.08 -8.20 -15.60
N MET A 83 0.00 -8.81 -15.10
CA MET A 83 -0.08 -9.99 -14.24
C MET A 83 -0.76 -9.71 -12.89
N ALA A 84 -0.76 -8.46 -12.42
CA ALA A 84 -1.49 -8.01 -11.25
C ALA A 84 -2.81 -7.38 -11.73
N SER A 85 -3.91 -8.13 -11.70
CA SER A 85 -5.19 -7.62 -12.24
C SER A 85 -5.79 -6.54 -11.35
N ASP A 86 -5.51 -6.58 -10.06
CA ASP A 86 -6.00 -5.71 -9.00
C ASP A 86 -4.85 -5.29 -8.04
N LEU A 87 -5.14 -4.38 -7.11
CA LEU A 87 -4.23 -3.98 -6.03
C LEU A 87 -4.96 -3.91 -4.70
N ALA A 88 -4.84 -4.96 -3.89
CA ALA A 88 -5.44 -5.06 -2.55
C ALA A 88 -4.58 -4.39 -1.48
N SER A 89 -3.25 -4.41 -1.62
CA SER A 89 -2.35 -3.84 -0.60
C SER A 89 -1.02 -3.36 -1.16
N VAL A 90 -0.34 -2.47 -0.42
CA VAL A 90 1.02 -2.02 -0.72
C VAL A 90 1.83 -1.89 0.58
N HIS A 91 3.06 -2.36 0.54
CA HIS A 91 4.04 -2.21 1.61
C HIS A 91 5.30 -1.53 1.07
N PHE A 92 5.91 -0.65 1.86
CA PHE A 92 7.24 -0.12 1.58
C PHE A 92 8.23 -0.79 2.52
N ASP A 93 9.16 -1.58 1.98
CA ASP A 93 10.18 -2.25 2.79
C ASP A 93 11.35 -1.29 3.05
N GLU A 94 11.48 -0.80 4.28
CA GLU A 94 12.58 0.11 4.68
C GLU A 94 13.97 -0.51 4.50
N ARG A 95 14.11 -1.84 4.44
CA ARG A 95 15.41 -2.51 4.28
C ARG A 95 15.95 -2.41 2.87
N THR A 96 15.07 -2.49 1.88
CA THR A 96 15.42 -2.51 0.44
C THR A 96 15.13 -1.19 -0.25
N GLY A 97 14.20 -0.40 0.30
CA GLY A 97 13.66 0.79 -0.36
C GLY A 97 12.66 0.46 -1.47
N HIS A 98 12.17 -0.79 -1.52
CA HIS A 98 11.26 -1.28 -2.55
C HIS A 98 9.80 -1.19 -2.11
N LEU A 99 8.92 -1.17 -3.10
CA LEU A 99 7.49 -1.41 -2.90
C LEU A 99 7.19 -2.89 -3.11
N VAL A 100 6.36 -3.44 -2.26
CA VAL A 100 5.71 -4.73 -2.49
C VAL A 100 4.22 -4.47 -2.69
N LEU A 101 3.67 -4.92 -3.80
CA LEU A 101 2.26 -4.82 -4.17
C LEU A 101 1.59 -6.19 -4.02
N LEU A 102 0.36 -6.22 -3.52
CA LEU A 102 -0.45 -7.43 -3.38
C LEU A 102 -1.64 -7.36 -4.35
N SER A 103 -1.82 -8.41 -5.13
CA SER A 103 -2.97 -8.62 -6.02
C SER A 103 -3.71 -9.86 -5.56
N ASP A 104 -4.95 -9.70 -5.11
CA ASP A 104 -5.76 -10.80 -4.62
C ASP A 104 -6.27 -11.67 -5.76
N GLU A 105 -6.85 -11.04 -6.79
CA GLU A 105 -7.45 -11.76 -7.90
C GLU A 105 -6.41 -12.62 -8.63
N ALA A 106 -5.19 -12.08 -8.82
CA ALA A 106 -4.09 -12.82 -9.44
C ALA A 106 -3.34 -13.75 -8.46
N LYS A 107 -3.58 -13.63 -7.16
CA LYS A 107 -2.93 -14.38 -6.08
C LYS A 107 -1.43 -14.27 -6.16
N MET A 108 -0.92 -13.04 -6.10
CA MET A 108 0.51 -12.80 -6.17
C MET A 108 0.94 -11.52 -5.47
N MET A 109 2.23 -11.48 -5.15
CA MET A 109 2.92 -10.26 -4.74
C MET A 109 3.95 -9.87 -5.81
N LEU A 110 4.12 -8.58 -6.03
CA LEU A 110 5.11 -8.00 -6.94
C LEU A 110 6.02 -7.07 -6.15
N GLU A 111 7.31 -7.14 -6.40
CA GLU A 111 8.31 -6.25 -5.82
C GLU A 111 8.78 -5.26 -6.90
N LEU A 112 8.62 -3.96 -6.64
CA LEU A 112 9.09 -2.88 -7.50
C LEU A 112 10.21 -2.12 -6.79
N ASP A 113 11.26 -1.75 -7.52
CA ASP A 113 12.30 -0.89 -6.98
C ASP A 113 11.86 0.58 -6.84
N GLY A 114 12.79 1.44 -6.41
CA GLY A 114 12.52 2.86 -6.21
C GLY A 114 12.19 3.66 -7.48
N GLU A 115 12.37 3.07 -8.66
CA GLU A 115 12.04 3.66 -9.97
C GLU A 115 10.80 3.01 -10.61
N GLY A 116 10.20 2.01 -9.95
CA GLY A 116 9.01 1.29 -10.43
C GLY A 116 9.32 0.06 -11.27
N GLU A 117 10.58 -0.36 -11.37
CA GLU A 117 10.98 -1.52 -12.15
C GLU A 117 10.70 -2.82 -11.37
N LEU A 118 10.22 -3.85 -12.07
CA LEU A 118 9.94 -5.15 -11.46
C LEU A 118 11.23 -5.85 -11.04
N VAL A 119 11.38 -6.10 -9.75
CA VAL A 119 12.51 -6.83 -9.17
C VAL A 119 12.18 -8.32 -9.06
N SER A 120 11.00 -8.64 -8.51
CA SER A 120 10.59 -10.02 -8.29
C SER A 120 9.07 -10.16 -8.18
N PHE A 121 8.58 -11.40 -8.20
CA PHE A 121 7.20 -11.72 -7.88
C PHE A 121 7.12 -13.04 -7.13
N ARG A 122 6.02 -13.23 -6.38
CA ARG A 122 5.74 -14.47 -5.66
C ARG A 122 4.28 -14.87 -5.81
N SER A 123 4.07 -16.10 -6.29
CA SER A 123 2.74 -16.71 -6.37
C SER A 123 2.23 -17.13 -5.00
N LEU A 124 0.94 -16.90 -4.76
CA LEU A 124 0.15 -17.31 -3.59
C LEU A 124 -0.78 -18.49 -3.91
N TRP A 125 -0.61 -19.13 -5.07
CA TRP A 125 -1.29 -20.38 -5.42
C TRP A 125 -0.73 -21.57 -4.65
N SER A 126 -1.55 -22.62 -4.47
CA SER A 126 -1.11 -23.88 -3.88
C SER A 126 0.12 -24.46 -4.60
N GLY A 127 1.04 -25.03 -3.84
CA GLY A 127 2.31 -25.57 -4.35
C GLY A 127 3.42 -24.53 -4.52
N PHE A 128 3.12 -23.23 -4.45
CA PHE A 128 4.12 -22.15 -4.44
C PHE A 128 4.35 -21.62 -3.04
N ALA A 129 5.51 -21.02 -2.79
CA ALA A 129 5.87 -20.42 -1.50
C ALA A 129 5.70 -21.35 -0.27
N GLY A 130 5.70 -22.69 -0.48
CA GLY A 130 5.45 -23.67 0.57
C GLY A 130 3.97 -23.82 0.98
N LEU A 131 3.05 -23.20 0.24
CA LEU A 131 1.61 -23.22 0.52
C LEU A 131 0.98 -24.56 0.14
N THR A 132 0.24 -25.14 1.07
CA THR A 132 -0.57 -26.35 0.79
C THR A 132 -1.87 -26.00 0.06
N ASN A 133 -2.48 -24.86 0.39
CA ASN A 133 -3.67 -24.31 -0.27
C ASN A 133 -3.36 -22.91 -0.80
N SER A 134 -4.01 -22.50 -1.88
CA SER A 134 -3.92 -21.11 -2.35
C SER A 134 -4.42 -20.15 -1.27
N VAL A 135 -3.85 -18.95 -1.21
CA VAL A 135 -4.42 -17.88 -0.40
C VAL A 135 -5.77 -17.47 -1.00
N PRO A 136 -6.88 -17.50 -0.24
CA PRO A 136 -8.22 -17.25 -0.75
C PRO A 136 -8.43 -15.79 -1.17
N GLN A 137 -8.60 -14.87 -0.21
CA GLN A 137 -8.77 -13.45 -0.47
C GLN A 137 -7.72 -12.65 0.30
N ALA A 138 -6.60 -12.29 -0.33
CA ALA A 138 -5.47 -11.65 0.33
C ALA A 138 -5.67 -10.14 0.48
N GLU A 139 -5.79 -9.65 1.71
CA GLU A 139 -6.22 -8.26 1.99
C GLU A 139 -5.11 -7.36 2.58
N GLY A 140 -4.03 -7.96 3.08
CA GLY A 140 -2.99 -7.19 3.74
C GLY A 140 -1.71 -7.96 3.89
N MET A 141 -0.60 -7.23 3.86
CA MET A 141 0.72 -7.79 4.09
C MET A 141 1.66 -6.80 4.76
N THR A 142 2.67 -7.34 5.46
CA THR A 142 3.79 -6.57 5.98
C THR A 142 5.02 -7.46 6.12
N PHE A 143 6.18 -6.84 6.26
CA PHE A 143 7.43 -7.52 6.60
C PHE A 143 7.90 -7.10 8.00
N ASP A 144 8.60 -7.98 8.70
CA ASP A 144 9.43 -7.59 9.84
C ASP A 144 10.86 -7.21 9.43
N GLU A 145 11.66 -6.75 10.38
CA GLU A 145 13.06 -6.33 10.15
C GLU A 145 13.98 -7.47 9.66
N ARG A 146 13.57 -8.74 9.83
CA ARG A 146 14.31 -9.91 9.33
C ARG A 146 13.93 -10.26 7.90
N GLY A 147 12.85 -9.68 7.38
CA GLY A 147 12.27 -9.98 6.08
C GLY A 147 11.26 -11.12 6.13
N ASP A 148 10.75 -11.48 7.31
CA ASP A 148 9.65 -12.44 7.40
C ASP A 148 8.36 -11.74 6.92
N LEU A 149 7.67 -12.37 5.96
CA LEU A 149 6.41 -11.89 5.41
C LEU A 149 5.23 -12.37 6.27
N TYR A 150 4.35 -11.44 6.63
CA TYR A 150 3.08 -11.69 7.28
C TYR A 150 1.98 -11.28 6.32
N LEU A 151 1.01 -12.16 6.08
CA LEU A 151 -0.11 -11.93 5.18
C LEU A 151 -1.41 -12.30 5.88
N VAL A 152 -2.46 -11.51 5.67
CA VAL A 152 -3.82 -11.77 6.14
C VAL A 152 -4.75 -12.02 4.96
N SER A 153 -5.71 -12.91 5.16
CA SER A 153 -6.70 -13.24 4.13
C SER A 153 -8.07 -13.52 4.71
N GLU A 154 -9.13 -13.21 3.96
CA GLU A 154 -10.51 -13.59 4.28
C GLU A 154 -10.87 -14.99 3.74
N PRO A 155 -11.75 -15.76 4.42
CA PRO A 155 -12.13 -17.12 4.02
C PRO A 155 -12.86 -17.24 2.69
#